data_AF-A0A2V6UAW4-F1
#
_entry.id   AF-A0A2V6UAW4-F1
#
_cell.length_a   1.000
_cell.length_b   1.000
_cell.length_c   1.000
_cell.angle_alpha   90.00
_cell.angle_beta   90.00
_cell.angle_gamma   90.00
#
_symmetry.space_group_name_H-M   'P 1'
#
loop_
_entity.id
_entity.type
_entity.pdbx_description
1 polymer ?
#
loop_
_entity_poly.entity_id
_entity_poly.type
_entity_poly.pdbx_seq_one_letter_code
_entity_poly.pdbx_strand_id
1 'polypeptide(L)' 'MRSYEFAYFGRDLHGLKDTIATWCSPRECILETTALLEGARLRISGPDDKVREAMRMVRLWMHRTT' A
#
# COMPACT_ATOMS: atom_id res chain seq x y z
N MET A 1 -7.31 -15.40 -3.20
CA MET A 1 -6.32 -14.32 -3.33
C MET A 1 -7.09 -13.04 -3.53
N ARG A 2 -6.96 -12.08 -2.61
CA ARG A 2 -7.63 -10.78 -2.68
C ARG A 2 -6.65 -9.69 -3.08
N SER A 3 -7.20 -8.56 -3.49
CA SER A 3 -6.44 -7.34 -3.72
C SER A 3 -7.09 -6.16 -3.01
N TYR A 4 -6.27 -5.26 -2.49
CA TYR A 4 -6.68 -3.96 -1.96
C TYR A 4 -6.03 -2.87 -2.81
N GLU A 5 -6.84 -1.98 -3.37
CA GLU A 5 -6.40 -0.91 -4.25
C GLU A 5 -6.80 0.45 -3.70
N PHE A 6 -5.91 1.43 -3.80
CA PHE A 6 -6.16 2.80 -3.38
C PHE A 6 -5.28 3.78 -4.16
N ALA A 7 -5.73 5.02 -4.28
CA ALA A 7 -4.93 6.12 -4.81
C ALA A 7 -4.31 6.92 -3.66
N TYR A 8 -3.10 7.41 -3.87
CA TYR A 8 -2.39 8.25 -2.92
C TYR A 8 -1.79 9.47 -3.64
N PHE A 9 -2.11 10.65 -3.11
CA PHE A 9 -1.71 11.95 -3.66
C PHE A 9 -0.87 12.77 -2.66
N GLY A 10 -0.46 12.16 -1.54
CA GLY A 10 0.32 12.85 -0.51
C GLY A 10 1.80 13.02 -0.88
N ARG A 11 2.49 13.90 -0.15
CA ARG A 11 3.88 14.31 -0.44
C ARG A 11 4.89 13.18 -0.33
N ASP A 12 4.70 12.25 0.61
CA ASP A 12 5.64 11.15 0.85
C ASP A 12 5.20 9.83 0.19
N LEU A 13 5.09 9.82 -1.14
CA LEU A 13 4.76 8.61 -1.89
C LEU A 13 5.88 7.56 -1.80
N HIS A 14 7.14 8.01 -1.75
CA HIS A 14 8.29 7.11 -1.64
C HIS A 14 8.29 6.35 -0.31
N GLY A 15 8.15 7.06 0.82
CA GLY A 15 8.09 6.44 2.15
C GLY A 15 6.89 5.51 2.32
N LEU A 16 5.73 5.86 1.75
CA LEU A 16 4.57 4.96 1.73
C LEU A 16 4.87 3.66 0.97
N LYS A 17 5.42 3.75 -0.25
CA LYS A 17 5.76 2.58 -1.07
C LYS A 17 6.76 1.68 -0.37
N ASP A 18 7.84 2.26 0.18
CA ASP A 18 8.88 1.50 0.88
C ASP A 18 8.33 0.81 2.13
N THR A 19 7.47 1.50 2.89
CA THR A 19 6.82 0.93 4.08
C THR A 19 5.98 -0.29 3.71
N ILE A 20 5.15 -0.17 2.68
CA ILE A 20 4.28 -1.27 2.23
C ILE A 20 5.10 -2.42 1.64
N ALA A 21 6.09 -2.12 0.79
CA ALA A 21 6.94 -3.12 0.14
C ALA A 21 7.77 -3.92 1.17
N THR A 22 8.35 -3.23 2.15
CA THR A 22 9.12 -3.86 3.24
C THR A 22 8.23 -4.76 4.09
N TRP A 23 7.00 -4.32 4.38
CA TRP A 23 6.04 -5.13 5.11
C TRP A 23 5.60 -6.36 4.29
N CYS A 24 5.42 -6.20 2.99
CA CYS A 24 4.91 -7.26 2.11
C CYS A 24 5.92 -8.35 1.76
N SER A 25 7.20 -8.00 1.62
CA SER A 25 8.28 -8.91 1.19
C SER A 25 8.28 -10.27 1.92
N PRO A 26 8.21 -10.36 3.27
CA PRO A 26 8.20 -11.64 3.97
C PRO A 26 6.80 -12.28 4.12
N ARG A 27 5.74 -11.72 3.53
CA ARG A 27 4.34 -12.06 3.82
C ARG A 27 3.54 -12.54 2.61
N GLU A 28 4.21 -12.96 1.54
CA GLU A 28 3.58 -13.44 0.31
C GLU A 28 2.57 -12.44 -0.28
N CYS A 29 2.81 -11.13 -0.09
CA CYS A 29 2.05 -10.10 -0.77
C CYS A 29 2.91 -9.30 -1.73
N ILE A 30 2.26 -8.79 -2.76
CA ILE A 30 2.87 -8.07 -3.87
C ILE A 30 2.30 -6.67 -3.87
N LEU A 31 3.18 -5.67 -3.96
CA LEU A 31 2.81 -4.29 -4.17
C LEU A 31 3.02 -3.93 -5.64
N GLU A 32 1.95 -3.53 -6.30
CA GLU A 32 1.97 -2.95 -7.65
C GLU A 32 1.71 -1.46 -7.53
N THR A 33 2.40 -0.65 -8.34
CA THR A 33 2.23 0.81 -8.38
C THR A 33 2.04 1.28 -9.81
N THR A 34 1.00 2.05 -10.05
CA THR A 34 0.74 2.72 -11.33
C THR A 34 0.85 4.22 -11.12
N ALA A 35 1.77 4.87 -11.82
CA ALA A 35 1.90 6.33 -11.80
C ALA A 35 0.62 6.98 -12.37
N LEU A 36 0.17 8.07 -11.74
CA LEU A 36 -0.93 8.90 -12.22
C LEU A 36 -0.39 10.28 -12.61
N LEU A 37 -1.23 11.11 -13.24
CA LEU A 37 -0.89 12.52 -13.52
C LEU A 37 -0.50 13.27 -12.24
N GLU A 38 -1.21 12.98 -11.14
CA GLU A 38 -0.87 13.40 -9.79
C GLU A 38 -0.86 12.17 -8.87
N GLY A 39 0.25 11.94 -8.16
CA GLY A 39 0.37 10.82 -7.22
C GLY A 39 0.50 9.44 -7.89
N ALA A 40 -0.03 8.40 -7.23
CA ALA A 40 0.00 7.03 -7.73
C ALA A 40 -1.20 6.20 -7.26
N ARG A 41 -1.55 5.19 -8.04
CA ARG A 41 -2.44 4.09 -7.64
C ARG A 41 -1.58 2.93 -7.14
N LEU A 42 -1.90 2.42 -5.96
CA LEU A 42 -1.22 1.29 -5.34
C LEU A 42 -2.20 0.13 -5.21
N ARG A 43 -1.72 -1.07 -5.52
CA ARG A 43 -2.47 -2.32 -5.40
C ARG A 43 -1.65 -3.33 -4.62
N ILE A 44 -2.24 -3.84 -3.53
CA ILE A 44 -1.65 -4.87 -2.67
C ILE A 44 -2.42 -6.16 -2.92
N SER A 45 -1.75 -7.18 -3.43
CA SER A 45 -2.34 -8.49 -3.74
C SER A 45 -1.68 -9.59 -2.89
N GLY A 46 -2.46 -10.56 -2.42
CA GLY A 46 -1.92 -11.68 -1.62
C GLY A 46 -2.98 -12.50 -0.87
N PRO A 47 -2.58 -13.25 0.17
CA PRO A 47 -3.50 -13.93 1.08
C PRO A 47 -4.47 -12.95 1.75
N ASP A 48 -5.72 -13.39 1.96
CA ASP A 48 -6.82 -12.54 2.42
C ASP A 48 -6.56 -11.87 3.78
N ASP A 49 -5.94 -12.59 4.72
CA ASP A 49 -5.54 -12.09 6.03
C ASP A 49 -4.46 -11.01 5.91
N LYS A 50 -3.46 -11.23 5.05
CA LYS A 50 -2.37 -10.28 4.79
C LYS A 50 -2.85 -9.01 4.12
N VAL A 51 -3.76 -9.11 3.15
CA VAL A 51 -4.36 -7.94 2.50
C VAL A 51 -5.18 -7.10 3.50
N ARG A 52 -5.91 -7.75 4.42
CA ARG A 52 -6.65 -7.04 5.49
C ARG A 52 -5.71 -6.34 6.48
N GLU A 53 -4.61 -6.98 6.85
CA GLU A 53 -3.58 -6.36 7.70
C GLU A 53 -2.90 -5.17 7.01
N ALA A 54 -2.52 -5.32 5.74
CA ALA A 54 -1.95 -4.26 4.94
C ALA A 54 -2.89 -3.04 4.86
N MET A 55 -4.19 -3.27 4.62
CA MET A 55 -5.19 -2.22 4.62
C MET A 55 -5.25 -1.46 5.95
N ARG A 56 -5.18 -2.15 7.10
CA ARG A 56 -5.16 -1.49 8.42
C ARG A 56 -3.90 -0.64 8.59
N MET A 57 -2.73 -1.17 8.24
CA MET A 57 -1.46 -0.46 8.31
C MET A 57 -1.45 0.80 7.45
N VAL A 58 -1.90 0.69 6.21
CA VAL A 58 -2.01 1.81 5.26
C VAL A 58 -2.92 2.91 5.81
N ARG A 59 -4.08 2.55 6.37
CA ARG A 59 -4.99 3.51 7.02
C ARG A 59 -4.35 4.23 8.21
N LEU A 60 -3.66 3.49 9.07
CA LEU A 60 -2.96 4.06 10.23
C LEU A 60 -1.83 5.01 9.82
N TRP A 61 -1.09 4.64 8.78
CA TRP A 61 -0.02 5.48 8.26
C TRP A 61 -0.58 6.80 7.70
N MET A 62 -1.63 6.73 6.87
CA MET A 62 -2.26 7.92 6.30
C MET A 62 -2.78 8.87 7.39
N HIS A 63 -3.32 8.33 8.48
CA HIS A 63 -3.83 9.14 9.60
C HIS A 63 -2.73 9.85 10.41
N ARG A 64 -1.47 9.38 10.34
CA ARG A 64 -0.33 10.00 11.05
C ARG A 64 0.39 11.05 10.20
N THR A 65 0.20 11.02 8.88
CA THR A 65 0.91 11.85 7.91
C THR A 65 0.03 12.93 7.26
N THR A 66 -1.26 12.98 7.63
CA THR A 66 -2.18 14.11 7.37
C THR A 66 -2.17 15.10 8.51
#